data_AF-A0A6J3QJR8-F1
#
_entry.id   AF-A0A6J3QJR8-F1
#
_cell.length_a   1.000
_cell.length_b   1.000
_cell.length_c   1.000
_cell.angle_alpha   90.00
_cell.angle_beta   90.00
_cell.angle_gamma   90.00
#
_symmetry.space_group_name_H-M   'P 1'
#
loop_
_entity.id
_entity.type
_entity.pdbx_description
1 polymer ?
#
loop_
_entity_poly.entity_id
_entity_poly.type
_entity_poly.pdbx_seq_one_letter_code
_entity_poly.pdbx_strand_id
1 'polypeptide(L)'
;MGPVLAVGGCREARAWSLQGGPRPMGPGRAGPMRSSVAAPDCCGGLGNLDFRKADLCVMTRLLGYVDPSEPHFVAAVLTIAFNPLFWNVVARWEHKTRKLSGAFGSPHLACCTLGGAILLLNVLRSHCFTQAMLSQPRMQSLDNPLAYGMGLALLGVGGVFVLSSFLALGFTGTFLGDYFGILKETRVTTFPFSVLDNPMYWGSTANYLGWAIMHASPAGLLLTTVVALTYTVAILYEEPFTAEIYRQKASQAHKRS
;
A
#
# COMPACT_ATOMS: atom_id res chain seq x y z
N MET A 1 12.07 9.70 -42.18
CA MET A 1 10.65 10.11 -42.33
C MET A 1 10.11 10.44 -40.94
N GLY A 2 10.11 11.72 -40.55
CA GLY A 2 9.06 12.26 -39.65
C GLY A 2 7.85 12.65 -40.51
N PRO A 3 6.86 13.45 -40.03
CA PRO A 3 6.76 14.24 -38.79
C PRO A 3 5.44 13.95 -38.02
N VAL A 4 5.04 14.52 -36.86
CA VAL A 4 4.68 15.94 -36.59
C VAL A 4 4.64 16.16 -35.06
N LEU A 5 5.35 17.18 -34.62
CA LEU A 5 5.37 17.78 -33.28
C LEU A 5 5.12 19.28 -33.51
N ALA A 6 4.04 19.82 -32.94
CA ALA A 6 3.66 21.25 -32.93
C ALA A 6 2.45 21.34 -31.97
N VAL A 7 2.18 22.30 -31.07
CA VAL A 7 2.60 23.67 -30.72
C VAL A 7 2.09 23.81 -29.26
N GLY A 8 2.75 24.43 -28.28
CA GLY A 8 3.11 25.85 -28.24
C GLY A 8 3.54 26.25 -26.84
N GLY A 9 4.67 26.95 -26.76
CA GLY A 9 5.03 27.76 -25.60
C GLY A 9 4.44 29.16 -25.70
N CYS A 10 4.38 29.86 -24.58
CA CYS A 10 4.40 31.31 -24.59
C CYS A 10 5.23 31.82 -23.41
N ARG A 11 6.20 32.67 -23.75
CA ARG A 11 7.19 33.32 -22.89
C ARG A 11 6.58 34.47 -22.09
N GLU A 12 7.32 34.84 -21.05
CA GLU A 12 7.31 36.13 -20.36
C GLU A 12 7.17 37.34 -21.30
N ALA A 13 6.42 38.34 -20.84
CA ALA A 13 6.62 39.74 -21.22
C ALA A 13 6.28 40.67 -20.05
N ARG A 14 7.25 41.53 -19.72
CA ARG A 14 7.24 42.61 -18.74
C ARG A 14 7.11 43.92 -19.52
N ALA A 15 6.11 44.78 -19.24
CA ALA A 15 6.16 46.23 -19.50
C ALA A 15 4.94 47.00 -18.94
N TRP A 16 5.23 47.84 -17.94
CA TRP A 16 4.76 49.20 -17.63
C TRP A 16 3.62 49.84 -18.46
N SER A 17 2.61 50.45 -17.79
CA SER A 17 2.44 51.92 -17.65
C SER A 17 1.00 52.38 -17.35
N LEU A 18 0.88 53.19 -16.28
CA LEU A 18 0.06 54.40 -16.10
C LEU A 18 -1.46 54.36 -15.78
N GLN A 19 -1.74 55.09 -14.69
CA GLN A 19 -2.81 56.08 -14.45
C GLN A 19 -4.10 55.70 -13.69
N GLY A 20 -4.29 56.39 -12.55
CA GLY A 20 -5.60 56.89 -12.10
C GLY A 20 -6.12 56.40 -10.74
N GLY A 21 -5.85 57.13 -9.66
CA GLY A 21 -6.70 57.11 -8.44
C GLY A 21 -8.06 57.81 -8.69
N PRO A 22 -8.95 58.02 -7.69
CA PRO A 22 -8.70 58.09 -6.24
C PRO A 22 -9.66 57.27 -5.33
N ARG A 23 -9.30 57.17 -4.04
CA ARG A 23 -10.18 56.74 -2.92
C ARG A 23 -11.16 57.87 -2.53
N PRO A 24 -12.25 57.55 -1.80
CA PRO A 24 -12.28 58.00 -0.40
C PRO A 24 -12.88 56.99 0.60
N MET A 25 -12.86 57.43 1.86
CA MET A 25 -12.87 56.76 3.16
C MET A 25 -14.29 56.60 3.75
N GLY A 26 -14.52 55.59 4.60
CA GLY A 26 -15.72 55.52 5.46
C GLY A 26 -15.73 54.31 6.42
N PRO A 27 -15.92 54.48 7.75
CA PRO A 27 -15.69 53.44 8.75
C PRO A 27 -16.98 52.66 9.08
N GLY A 28 -16.86 51.34 9.25
CA GLY A 28 -17.97 50.48 9.66
C GLY A 28 -17.49 49.33 10.53
N ARG A 29 -17.57 49.52 11.85
CA ARG A 29 -17.45 48.45 12.85
C ARG A 29 -18.58 47.43 12.64
N ALA A 30 -18.22 46.18 12.40
CA ALA A 30 -19.02 45.02 12.79
C ALA A 30 -18.06 43.82 12.90
N GLY A 31 -17.83 43.36 14.14
CA GLY A 31 -17.23 42.05 14.36
C GLY A 31 -18.21 40.95 13.95
N PRO A 32 -17.70 39.77 13.65
CA PRO A 32 -18.05 38.66 14.52
C PRO A 32 -16.82 37.90 15.01
N MET A 33 -16.92 37.41 16.24
CA MET A 33 -16.00 36.50 16.91
C MET A 33 -15.46 35.44 15.94
N ARG A 34 -14.17 35.53 15.59
CA ARG A 34 -13.41 34.35 15.22
C ARG A 34 -12.78 33.80 16.49
N SER A 35 -13.32 32.68 16.96
CA SER A 35 -12.62 31.79 17.88
C SER A 35 -11.26 31.46 17.26
N SER A 36 -10.23 32.15 17.71
CA SER A 36 -8.85 31.82 17.38
C SER A 36 -8.46 30.68 18.31
N VAL A 37 -8.73 29.45 17.88
CA VAL A 37 -7.98 28.31 18.40
C VAL A 37 -6.59 28.47 17.82
N ALA A 38 -5.68 29.07 18.60
CA ALA A 38 -4.28 29.22 18.22
C ALA A 38 -3.71 27.83 17.89
N ALA A 39 -3.22 27.67 16.66
CA ALA A 39 -2.46 26.50 16.28
C ALA A 39 -1.20 26.43 17.16
N PRO A 40 -0.81 25.27 17.71
CA PRO A 40 0.35 25.19 18.58
C PRO A 40 1.65 25.51 17.82
N ASP A 41 2.43 26.45 18.32
CA ASP A 41 3.79 26.74 17.82
C ASP A 41 4.72 25.56 18.11
N CYS A 42 4.99 24.76 17.08
CA CYS A 42 5.83 23.56 17.12
C CYS A 42 7.36 23.83 17.11
N CYS A 43 7.80 25.09 17.21
CA CYS A 43 9.20 25.50 17.10
C CYS A 43 9.79 26.00 18.44
N GLY A 44 9.40 25.41 19.58
CA GLY A 44 10.00 25.67 20.89
C GLY A 44 11.11 24.66 21.21
N GLY A 45 12.33 25.13 21.42
CA GLY A 45 13.52 24.31 21.69
C GLY A 45 13.42 23.36 22.90
N LEU A 46 14.41 22.47 23.02
CA LEU A 46 14.57 21.35 23.97
C LEU A 46 14.49 21.73 25.47
N GLY A 47 13.31 22.14 25.94
CA GLY A 47 13.02 22.39 27.34
C GLY A 47 11.64 21.86 27.70
N ASN A 48 11.60 20.69 28.35
CA ASN A 48 10.40 20.01 28.87
C ASN A 48 9.46 19.42 27.78
N LEU A 49 9.80 18.21 27.31
CA LEU A 49 8.97 17.40 26.41
C LEU A 49 7.72 16.91 27.15
N ASP A 50 6.65 17.68 27.06
CA ASP A 50 5.31 17.21 27.40
C ASP A 50 4.84 16.26 26.29
N PHE A 51 4.72 14.96 26.59
CA PHE A 51 4.36 13.92 25.62
C PHE A 51 3.06 14.23 24.88
N ARG A 52 2.09 14.90 25.53
CA ARG A 52 0.84 15.33 24.87
C ARG A 52 1.07 16.41 23.81
N LYS A 53 2.02 17.33 24.03
CA LYS A 53 2.37 18.37 23.04
C LYS A 53 3.18 17.77 21.89
N ALA A 54 4.05 16.81 22.18
CA ALA A 54 4.75 16.05 21.15
C ALA A 54 3.76 15.28 20.26
N ASP A 55 2.79 14.57 20.85
CA ASP A 55 1.74 13.86 20.11
C ASP A 55 0.88 14.80 19.26
N LEU A 56 0.47 15.96 19.82
CA LEU A 56 -0.29 16.96 19.06
C LEU A 56 0.54 17.55 17.91
N CYS A 57 1.83 17.79 18.12
CA CYS A 57 2.71 18.37 17.12
C CYS A 57 3.06 17.36 16.01
N VAL A 58 3.24 16.08 16.37
CA VAL A 58 3.41 14.96 15.42
C VAL A 58 2.13 14.76 14.61
N MET A 59 0.95 14.76 15.24
CA MET A 59 -0.33 14.71 14.53
C MET A 59 -0.53 15.94 13.63
N THR A 60 -0.19 17.14 14.08
CA THR A 60 -0.34 18.37 13.27
C THR A 60 0.65 18.39 12.10
N ARG A 61 1.89 17.90 12.28
CA ARG A 61 2.84 17.70 11.17
C ARG A 61 2.36 16.61 10.21
N LEU A 62 1.89 15.48 10.72
CA LEU A 62 1.33 14.39 9.90
C LEU A 62 0.12 14.87 9.10
N LEU A 63 -0.80 15.61 9.71
CA LEU A 63 -1.94 16.24 9.03
C LEU A 63 -1.52 17.34 8.04
N GLY A 64 -0.36 17.96 8.24
CA GLY A 64 0.24 18.88 7.28
C GLY A 64 0.82 18.21 6.03
N TYR A 65 1.15 16.91 6.12
CA TYR A 65 1.69 16.13 4.99
C TYR A 65 0.70 15.11 4.42
N VAL A 66 -0.30 14.71 5.20
CA VAL A 66 -1.25 13.67 4.86
C VAL A 66 -2.64 14.12 5.23
N ASP A 67 -3.51 14.25 4.23
CA ASP A 67 -4.94 14.43 4.43
C ASP A 67 -5.61 13.04 4.46
N PRO A 68 -6.08 12.55 5.63
CA PRO A 68 -6.72 11.24 5.74
C PRO A 68 -8.14 11.22 5.14
N SER A 69 -8.73 12.39 4.89
CA SER A 69 -10.07 12.52 4.33
C SER A 69 -10.06 12.55 2.79
N GLU A 70 -8.87 12.58 2.20
CA GLU A 70 -8.67 12.63 0.75
C GLU A 70 -9.20 11.32 0.11
N PRO A 71 -10.07 11.40 -0.91
CA PRO A 71 -10.73 10.22 -1.46
C PRO A 71 -9.79 9.13 -2.00
N HIS A 72 -8.67 9.49 -2.63
CA HIS A 72 -7.70 8.50 -3.12
C HIS A 72 -6.98 7.81 -1.96
N PHE A 73 -6.66 8.53 -0.89
CA PHE A 73 -6.06 7.95 0.32
C PHE A 73 -7.02 6.96 0.99
N VAL A 74 -8.29 7.33 1.16
CA VAL A 74 -9.32 6.42 1.70
C VAL A 74 -9.48 5.20 0.80
N ALA A 75 -9.55 5.39 -0.53
CA ALA A 75 -9.63 4.29 -1.48
C ALA A 75 -8.41 3.36 -1.41
N ALA A 76 -7.20 3.91 -1.23
CA ALA A 76 -5.99 3.12 -1.04
C ALA A 76 -6.05 2.28 0.24
N VAL A 77 -6.42 2.87 1.38
CA VAL A 77 -6.57 2.14 2.64
C VAL A 77 -7.62 1.02 2.52
N LEU A 78 -8.78 1.31 1.93
CA LEU A 78 -9.84 0.34 1.72
C LEU A 78 -9.40 -0.81 0.82
N THR A 79 -8.75 -0.53 -0.30
CA THR A 79 -8.25 -1.57 -1.22
C THR A 79 -7.11 -2.39 -0.62
N ILE A 80 -6.23 -1.77 0.18
CA ILE A 80 -5.18 -2.49 0.92
C ILE A 80 -5.80 -3.49 1.90
N ALA A 81 -6.77 -3.06 2.71
CA ALA A 81 -7.40 -3.90 3.72
C ALA A 81 -8.33 -4.97 3.10
N PHE A 82 -9.10 -4.59 2.07
CA PHE A 82 -10.06 -5.48 1.42
C PHE A 82 -9.37 -6.66 0.74
N ASN A 83 -8.21 -6.44 0.13
CA ASN A 83 -7.49 -7.47 -0.62
C ASN A 83 -7.28 -8.75 0.24
N PRO A 84 -6.56 -8.70 1.38
CA PRO A 84 -6.39 -9.88 2.21
C PRO A 84 -7.64 -10.47 2.81
N LEU A 85 -8.63 -9.64 3.10
CA LEU A 85 -9.93 -10.11 3.57
C LEU A 85 -10.66 -10.92 2.51
N PHE A 86 -10.67 -10.43 1.26
CA PHE A 86 -11.34 -11.09 0.14
C PHE A 86 -10.79 -12.50 -0.08
N TRP A 87 -9.48 -12.65 -0.29
CA TRP A 87 -8.95 -13.99 -0.59
C TRP A 87 -9.03 -14.93 0.59
N ASN A 88 -8.83 -14.46 1.83
CA ASN A 88 -8.98 -15.30 3.02
C ASN A 88 -10.43 -15.80 3.18
N VAL A 89 -11.42 -14.94 2.99
CA VAL A 89 -12.84 -15.31 3.12
C VAL A 89 -13.24 -16.27 2.00
N VAL A 90 -12.92 -15.94 0.75
CA VAL A 90 -13.31 -16.76 -0.41
C VAL A 90 -12.61 -18.12 -0.39
N ALA A 91 -11.31 -18.17 -0.09
CA ALA A 91 -10.56 -19.43 -0.04
C ALA A 91 -11.08 -20.34 1.09
N ARG A 92 -11.35 -19.80 2.28
CA ARG A 92 -11.93 -20.59 3.39
C ARG A 92 -13.35 -21.06 3.11
N TRP A 93 -14.15 -20.21 2.50
CA TRP A 93 -15.50 -20.59 2.07
C TRP A 93 -15.46 -21.72 1.06
N GLU A 94 -14.52 -21.67 0.10
CA GLU A 94 -14.30 -22.75 -0.84
C GLU A 94 -13.82 -24.03 -0.14
N HIS A 95 -12.83 -23.94 0.75
CA HIS A 95 -12.34 -25.11 1.50
C HIS A 95 -13.48 -25.84 2.25
N LYS A 96 -14.43 -25.08 2.83
CA LYS A 96 -15.56 -25.65 3.57
C LYS A 96 -16.69 -26.19 2.68
N THR A 97 -16.96 -25.52 1.56
CA THR A 97 -18.19 -25.78 0.78
C THR A 97 -17.96 -26.48 -0.55
N ARG A 98 -16.75 -26.39 -1.11
CA ARG A 98 -16.37 -26.88 -2.46
C ARG A 98 -17.29 -26.39 -3.58
N LYS A 99 -18.07 -25.33 -3.34
CA LYS A 99 -19.08 -24.82 -4.26
C LYS A 99 -18.47 -24.12 -5.46
N LEU A 100 -17.34 -23.44 -5.29
CA LEU A 100 -16.64 -22.79 -6.39
C LEU A 100 -16.04 -23.84 -7.33
N SER A 101 -15.36 -24.86 -6.79
CA SER A 101 -14.89 -26.00 -7.59
C SER A 101 -16.05 -26.69 -8.32
N GLY A 102 -17.21 -26.85 -7.65
CA GLY A 102 -18.40 -27.43 -8.25
C GLY A 102 -18.99 -26.60 -9.39
N ALA A 103 -19.07 -25.28 -9.22
CA ALA A 103 -19.59 -24.36 -10.24
C ALA A 103 -18.71 -24.29 -11.50
N PHE A 104 -17.39 -24.32 -11.33
CA PHE A 104 -16.43 -24.32 -12.45
C PHE A 104 -16.11 -25.73 -12.99
N GLY A 105 -16.67 -26.79 -12.39
CA GLY A 105 -16.44 -28.18 -12.77
C GLY A 105 -15.03 -28.72 -12.49
N SER A 106 -14.09 -27.88 -12.03
CA SER A 106 -12.72 -28.27 -11.69
C SER A 106 -12.12 -27.36 -10.62
N PRO A 107 -11.45 -27.92 -9.59
CA PRO A 107 -10.71 -27.14 -8.60
C PRO A 107 -9.60 -26.28 -9.19
N HIS A 108 -8.96 -26.73 -10.26
CA HIS A 108 -7.90 -25.97 -10.94
C HIS A 108 -8.46 -24.74 -11.63
N LEU A 109 -9.59 -24.88 -12.35
CA LEU A 109 -10.25 -23.74 -12.99
C LEU A 109 -10.73 -22.72 -11.96
N ALA A 110 -11.35 -23.19 -10.87
CA ALA A 110 -11.80 -22.32 -9.79
C ALA A 110 -10.64 -21.57 -9.11
N CYS A 111 -9.52 -22.26 -8.87
CA CYS A 111 -8.29 -21.65 -8.35
C CYS A 111 -7.70 -20.63 -9.35
N CYS A 112 -7.67 -20.93 -10.64
CA CYS A 112 -7.24 -20.00 -11.69
C CYS A 112 -8.12 -18.74 -11.75
N THR A 113 -9.44 -18.89 -11.69
CA THR A 113 -10.37 -17.76 -11.65
C THR A 113 -10.16 -16.91 -10.40
N LEU A 114 -10.00 -17.53 -9.23
CA LEU A 114 -9.70 -16.80 -7.99
C LEU A 114 -8.36 -16.07 -8.10
N GLY A 115 -7.31 -16.73 -8.60
CA GLY A 115 -5.99 -16.13 -8.81
C GLY A 115 -6.05 -14.93 -9.76
N GLY A 116 -6.82 -15.02 -10.85
CA GLY A 116 -7.08 -13.90 -11.74
C GLY A 116 -7.78 -12.72 -11.05
N ALA A 117 -8.77 -13.01 -10.20
CA ALA A 117 -9.44 -11.97 -9.40
C ALA A 117 -8.48 -11.32 -8.39
N ILE A 118 -7.65 -12.11 -7.71
CA ILE A 118 -6.63 -11.60 -6.77
C ILE A 118 -5.60 -10.72 -7.50
N LEU A 119 -5.15 -11.14 -8.68
CA LEU A 119 -4.25 -10.33 -9.52
C LEU A 119 -4.87 -8.99 -9.90
N LEU A 120 -6.13 -8.99 -10.34
CA LEU A 120 -6.84 -7.75 -10.69
C LEU A 120 -6.98 -6.83 -9.47
N LEU A 121 -7.33 -7.39 -8.32
CA LEU A 121 -7.41 -6.67 -7.05
C LEU A 121 -6.04 -6.11 -6.63
N ASN A 122 -4.94 -6.83 -6.88
CA ASN A 122 -3.59 -6.35 -6.61
C ASN A 122 -3.17 -5.21 -7.54
N VAL A 123 -3.59 -5.24 -8.81
CA VAL A 123 -3.41 -4.12 -9.74
C VAL A 123 -4.20 -2.90 -9.26
N LEU A 124 -5.48 -3.08 -8.91
CA LEU A 124 -6.33 -2.01 -8.40
C LEU A 124 -5.73 -1.38 -7.13
N ARG A 125 -5.31 -2.19 -6.16
CA ARG A 125 -4.65 -1.71 -4.94
C ARG A 125 -3.40 -0.89 -5.26
N SER A 126 -2.55 -1.38 -6.17
CA SER A 126 -1.31 -0.70 -6.55
C SER A 126 -1.59 0.63 -7.26
N HIS A 127 -2.66 0.68 -8.07
CA HIS A 127 -3.14 1.90 -8.69
C HIS A 127 -3.62 2.91 -7.64
N CYS A 128 -4.51 2.51 -6.73
CA CYS A 128 -5.01 3.36 -5.64
C CYS A 128 -3.87 3.87 -4.74
N PHE A 129 -2.92 2.99 -4.37
CA PHE A 129 -1.73 3.38 -3.62
C PHE A 129 -0.95 4.48 -4.34
N THR A 130 -0.72 4.31 -5.64
CA THR A 130 0.03 5.29 -6.43
C THR A 130 -0.71 6.62 -6.54
N GLN A 131 -2.03 6.58 -6.77
CA GLN A 131 -2.86 7.80 -6.84
C GLN A 131 -2.87 8.55 -5.50
N ALA A 132 -3.03 7.84 -4.38
CA ALA A 132 -2.96 8.44 -3.04
C ALA A 132 -1.58 9.06 -2.75
N MET A 133 -0.51 8.41 -3.22
CA MET A 133 0.85 8.90 -3.06
C MET A 133 1.13 10.17 -3.87
N LEU A 134 0.58 10.25 -5.09
CA LEU A 134 0.78 11.37 -6.01
C LEU A 134 -0.13 12.57 -5.72
N SER A 135 -1.28 12.35 -5.08
CA SER A 135 -2.23 13.41 -4.71
C SER A 135 -1.82 14.21 -3.47
N GLN A 136 -0.81 13.75 -2.72
CA GLN A 136 -0.39 14.36 -1.46
C GLN A 136 1.00 15.02 -1.54
N PRO A 137 1.29 16.01 -0.66
CA PRO A 137 2.57 16.71 -0.64
C PRO A 137 3.78 15.80 -0.46
N ARG A 138 4.88 16.12 -1.14
CA ARG A 138 6.19 15.46 -0.96
C ARG A 138 6.97 16.11 0.17
N MET A 139 7.81 15.31 0.82
CA MET A 139 8.68 15.76 1.90
C MET A 139 10.09 16.02 1.38
N GLN A 140 10.51 17.29 1.39
CA GLN A 140 11.81 17.73 0.86
C GLN A 140 13.01 17.03 1.52
N SER A 141 12.93 16.63 2.80
CA SER A 141 14.03 15.92 3.46
C SER A 141 14.31 14.55 2.86
N LEU A 142 13.30 13.90 2.27
CA LEU A 142 13.42 12.63 1.59
C LEU A 142 13.75 12.79 0.09
N ASP A 143 13.72 14.01 -0.44
CA ASP A 143 14.00 14.31 -1.84
C ASP A 143 15.50 14.50 -2.07
N ASN A 144 16.26 13.42 -1.90
CA ASN A 144 17.70 13.41 -2.09
C ASN A 144 18.19 12.13 -2.79
N PRO A 145 19.36 12.17 -3.46
CA PRO A 145 19.85 11.03 -4.25
C PRO A 145 20.09 9.77 -3.41
N LEU A 146 20.48 9.91 -2.14
CA LEU A 146 20.69 8.77 -1.24
C LEU A 146 19.36 8.06 -0.95
N ALA A 147 18.31 8.82 -0.62
CA ALA A 147 16.97 8.29 -0.41
C ALA A 147 16.43 7.58 -1.67
N TYR A 148 16.59 8.20 -2.83
CA TYR A 148 16.22 7.56 -4.09
C TYR A 148 16.96 6.23 -4.33
N GLY A 149 18.28 6.22 -4.08
CA GLY A 149 19.10 5.00 -4.16
C GLY A 149 18.66 3.91 -3.19
N MET A 150 18.32 4.27 -1.95
CA MET A 150 17.75 3.34 -0.97
C MET A 150 16.41 2.76 -1.44
N GLY A 151 15.54 3.60 -2.01
CA GLY A 151 14.26 3.16 -2.55
C GLY A 151 14.41 2.19 -3.72
N LEU A 152 15.39 2.43 -4.61
CA LEU A 152 15.72 1.51 -5.71
C LEU A 152 16.26 0.17 -5.20
N ALA A 153 17.13 0.19 -4.18
CA ALA A 153 17.64 -1.02 -3.55
C ALA A 153 16.50 -1.84 -2.91
N LEU A 154 15.56 -1.18 -2.23
CA LEU A 154 14.38 -1.82 -1.64
C LEU A 154 13.47 -2.46 -2.70
N LEU A 155 13.23 -1.78 -3.83
CA LEU A 155 12.50 -2.37 -4.96
C LEU A 155 13.22 -3.58 -5.56
N GLY A 156 14.56 -3.52 -5.67
CA GLY A 156 15.36 -4.63 -6.16
C GLY A 156 15.25 -5.85 -5.25
N VAL A 157 15.48 -5.67 -3.95
CA VAL A 157 15.37 -6.74 -2.95
C VAL A 157 13.95 -7.29 -2.85
N GLY A 158 12.95 -6.41 -2.78
CA GLY A 158 11.55 -6.80 -2.71
C GLY A 158 11.09 -7.53 -3.97
N GLY A 159 11.52 -7.09 -5.15
CA GLY A 159 11.30 -7.75 -6.43
C GLY A 159 11.89 -9.16 -6.47
N VAL A 160 13.14 -9.34 -6.01
CA VAL A 160 13.76 -10.67 -5.89
C VAL A 160 12.93 -11.57 -4.99
N PHE A 161 12.54 -11.11 -3.80
CA PHE A 161 11.72 -11.92 -2.89
C PHE A 161 10.37 -12.30 -3.51
N VAL A 162 9.65 -11.37 -4.13
CA VAL A 162 8.36 -11.65 -4.75
C VAL A 162 8.49 -12.63 -5.92
N LEU A 163 9.41 -12.38 -6.84
CA LEU A 163 9.58 -13.21 -8.04
C LEU A 163 10.09 -14.60 -7.68
N SER A 164 11.11 -14.71 -6.82
CA SER A 164 11.62 -16.02 -6.40
C SER A 164 10.58 -16.80 -5.60
N SER A 165 9.75 -16.14 -4.79
CA SER A 165 8.61 -16.81 -4.10
C SER A 165 7.61 -17.36 -5.10
N PHE A 166 7.23 -16.55 -6.10
CA PHE A 166 6.28 -16.95 -7.13
C PHE A 166 6.80 -18.12 -7.97
N LEU A 167 8.07 -18.08 -8.38
CA LEU A 167 8.71 -19.16 -9.12
C LEU A 167 8.78 -20.46 -8.30
N ALA A 168 9.08 -20.35 -7.00
CA ALA A 168 9.20 -21.50 -6.13
C ALA A 168 7.83 -22.13 -5.76
N LEU A 169 6.78 -21.32 -5.57
CA LEU A 169 5.43 -21.79 -5.27
C LEU A 169 4.64 -22.19 -6.52
N GLY A 170 4.87 -21.51 -7.64
CA GLY A 170 4.04 -21.56 -8.84
C GLY A 170 2.74 -20.76 -8.67
N PHE A 171 1.94 -20.72 -9.74
CA PHE A 171 0.67 -19.98 -9.76
C PHE A 171 -0.31 -20.50 -8.71
N THR A 172 -0.60 -21.81 -8.69
CA THR A 172 -1.55 -22.41 -7.75
C THR A 172 -1.08 -22.31 -6.30
N GLY A 173 0.22 -22.47 -6.03
CA GLY A 173 0.77 -22.30 -4.70
C GLY A 173 0.71 -20.85 -4.19
N THR A 174 0.75 -19.87 -5.10
CA THR A 174 0.65 -18.45 -4.74
C THR A 174 -0.80 -18.03 -4.48
N PHE A 175 -1.76 -18.54 -5.25
CA PHE A 175 -3.16 -18.13 -5.19
C PHE A 175 -4.05 -19.11 -4.40
N LEU A 176 -3.55 -19.55 -3.24
CA LEU A 176 -4.27 -20.36 -2.25
C LEU A 176 -4.80 -21.71 -2.79
N GLY A 177 -4.06 -22.37 -3.69
CA GLY A 177 -4.45 -23.65 -4.28
C GLY A 177 -4.62 -24.77 -3.25
N ASP A 178 -3.97 -24.68 -2.10
CA ASP A 178 -4.14 -25.57 -0.95
C ASP A 178 -5.58 -25.59 -0.43
N TYR A 179 -6.29 -24.46 -0.46
CA TYR A 179 -7.71 -24.37 -0.07
C TYR A 179 -8.63 -25.06 -1.08
N PHE A 180 -8.19 -25.15 -2.33
CA PHE A 180 -8.83 -25.92 -3.40
C PHE A 180 -8.42 -27.39 -3.40
N GLY A 181 -7.61 -27.84 -2.43
CA GLY A 181 -7.12 -29.21 -2.34
C GLY A 181 -5.98 -29.52 -3.31
N ILE A 182 -5.44 -28.51 -4.00
CA ILE A 182 -4.25 -28.61 -4.85
C ILE A 182 -3.03 -28.44 -3.94
N LEU A 183 -2.76 -29.49 -3.18
CA LEU A 183 -1.74 -29.48 -2.13
C LEU A 183 -0.39 -29.89 -2.70
N LYS A 184 0.62 -29.05 -2.49
CA LYS A 184 2.02 -29.44 -2.74
C LYS A 184 2.41 -30.61 -1.83
N GLU A 185 3.37 -31.42 -2.25
CA GLU A 185 3.82 -32.56 -1.43
C GLU A 185 4.47 -32.11 -0.13
N THR A 186 5.29 -31.06 -0.21
CA THR A 186 6.00 -30.48 0.93
C THR A 186 5.98 -28.96 0.87
N ARG A 187 6.07 -28.32 2.04
CA ARG A 187 6.30 -26.87 2.15
C ARG A 187 7.65 -26.55 1.51
N VAL A 188 7.69 -25.53 0.67
CA VAL A 188 8.94 -25.09 0.04
C VAL A 188 9.85 -24.50 1.10
N THR A 189 11.05 -25.07 1.24
CA THR A 189 12.08 -24.61 2.18
C THR A 189 13.29 -23.99 1.49
N THR A 190 13.34 -24.03 0.15
CA THR A 190 14.38 -23.39 -0.64
C THR A 190 14.22 -21.88 -0.66
N PHE A 191 15.26 -21.16 -1.09
CA PHE A 191 15.19 -19.71 -1.30
C PHE A 191 13.93 -19.33 -2.09
N PRO A 192 13.16 -18.29 -1.67
CA PRO A 192 13.45 -17.38 -0.56
C PRO A 192 12.96 -17.83 0.83
N PHE A 193 12.26 -18.96 0.93
CA PHE A 193 11.67 -19.47 2.18
C PHE A 193 12.71 -19.98 3.19
N SER A 194 13.96 -20.18 2.78
CA SER A 194 15.08 -20.51 3.68
C SER A 194 15.58 -19.31 4.49
N VAL A 195 15.25 -18.09 4.07
CA VAL A 195 15.78 -16.84 4.65
C VAL A 195 14.72 -16.12 5.48
N LEU A 196 13.48 -16.10 4.99
CA LEU A 196 12.39 -15.33 5.58
C LEU A 196 11.08 -16.11 5.46
N ASP A 197 10.28 -16.09 6.52
CA ASP A 197 8.91 -16.59 6.48
C ASP A 197 8.03 -15.64 5.69
N ASN A 198 7.17 -16.20 4.83
CA ASN A 198 6.23 -15.43 3.99
C ASN A 198 6.93 -14.36 3.13
N PRO A 199 7.98 -14.73 2.35
CA PRO A 199 8.85 -13.79 1.64
C PRO A 199 8.12 -12.92 0.62
N MET A 200 7.01 -13.39 0.06
CA MET A 200 6.19 -12.61 -0.87
C MET A 200 5.53 -11.39 -0.22
N TYR A 201 5.02 -11.54 1.01
CA TYR A 201 4.37 -10.46 1.75
C TYR A 201 5.39 -9.37 2.17
N TRP A 202 6.54 -9.78 2.68
CA TRP A 202 7.63 -8.87 3.02
C TRP A 202 8.27 -8.22 1.79
N GLY A 203 8.48 -8.99 0.71
CA GLY A 203 8.98 -8.45 -0.55
C GLY A 203 8.04 -7.41 -1.15
N SER A 204 6.72 -7.67 -1.13
CA SER A 204 5.73 -6.69 -1.56
C SER A 204 5.72 -5.44 -0.67
N THR A 205 5.92 -5.58 0.64
CA THR A 205 6.01 -4.44 1.58
C THR A 205 7.25 -3.60 1.30
N ALA A 206 8.40 -4.26 1.07
CA ALA A 206 9.65 -3.61 0.68
C ALA A 206 9.50 -2.85 -0.66
N ASN A 207 8.73 -3.39 -1.61
CA ASN A 207 8.44 -2.71 -2.87
C ASN A 207 7.63 -1.43 -2.66
N TYR A 208 6.56 -1.47 -1.85
CA TYR A 208 5.78 -0.26 -1.53
C TYR A 208 6.62 0.78 -0.76
N LEU A 209 7.47 0.31 0.17
CA LEU A 209 8.39 1.18 0.90
C LEU A 209 9.37 1.87 -0.04
N GLY A 210 10.00 1.10 -0.93
CA GLY A 210 10.96 1.61 -1.91
C GLY A 210 10.31 2.63 -2.84
N TRP A 211 9.10 2.35 -3.32
CA TRP A 211 8.33 3.26 -4.16
C TRP A 211 7.99 4.58 -3.45
N ALA A 212 7.54 4.50 -2.18
CA ALA A 212 7.23 5.66 -1.36
C ALA A 212 8.46 6.54 -1.09
N ILE A 213 9.61 5.93 -0.81
CA ILE A 213 10.88 6.64 -0.59
C ILE A 213 11.33 7.32 -1.89
N MET A 214 11.29 6.63 -3.03
CA MET A 214 11.65 7.22 -4.33
C MET A 214 10.82 8.44 -4.70
N HIS A 215 9.56 8.48 -4.25
CA HIS A 215 8.65 9.62 -4.48
C HIS A 215 8.65 10.63 -3.34
N ALA A 216 9.52 10.45 -2.34
CA ALA A 216 9.59 11.27 -1.14
C ALA A 216 8.20 11.53 -0.50
N SER A 217 7.33 10.51 -0.48
CA SER A 217 5.92 10.66 -0.13
C SER A 217 5.61 10.15 1.29
N PRO A 218 5.28 11.05 2.25
CA PRO A 218 4.82 10.66 3.58
C PRO A 218 3.55 9.81 3.54
N ALA A 219 2.63 10.13 2.62
CA ALA A 219 1.41 9.35 2.38
C ALA A 219 1.75 7.91 2.02
N GLY A 220 2.70 7.72 1.09
CA GLY A 220 3.20 6.40 0.71
C GLY A 220 3.84 5.63 1.87
N LEU A 221 4.58 6.32 2.76
CA LEU A 221 5.18 5.68 3.94
C LEU A 221 4.10 5.21 4.94
N LEU A 222 3.07 6.02 5.17
CA LEU A 222 1.94 5.63 6.01
C LEU A 222 1.16 4.47 5.39
N LEU A 223 0.82 4.54 4.10
CA LEU A 223 0.15 3.45 3.39
C LEU A 223 0.98 2.17 3.40
N THR A 224 2.31 2.26 3.32
CA THR A 224 3.20 1.11 3.46
C THR A 224 3.11 0.49 4.85
N THR A 225 2.99 1.30 5.89
CA THR A 225 2.73 0.81 7.27
C THR A 225 1.40 0.08 7.35
N VAL A 226 0.34 0.62 6.71
CA VAL A 226 -0.96 -0.04 6.61
C VAL A 226 -0.86 -1.38 5.87
N VAL A 227 -0.08 -1.45 4.78
CA VAL A 227 0.20 -2.70 4.07
C VAL A 227 0.87 -3.73 4.99
N ALA A 228 1.94 -3.33 5.70
CA ALA A 228 2.68 -4.20 6.61
C ALA A 228 1.77 -4.76 7.73
N LEU A 229 0.92 -3.92 8.31
CA LEU A 229 -0.04 -4.35 9.33
C LEU A 229 -1.07 -5.31 8.76
N THR A 230 -1.66 -4.99 7.60
CA THR A 230 -2.67 -5.83 6.96
C THR A 230 -2.10 -7.19 6.58
N TYR A 231 -0.88 -7.24 6.06
CA TYR A 231 -0.19 -8.49 5.75
C TYR A 231 0.17 -9.28 7.00
N THR A 232 0.61 -8.64 8.08
CA THR A 232 0.85 -9.31 9.36
C THR A 232 -0.42 -10.00 9.86
N VAL A 233 -1.55 -9.28 9.82
CA VAL A 233 -2.85 -9.85 10.18
C VAL A 233 -3.21 -11.02 9.25
N ALA A 234 -3.03 -10.86 7.94
CA ALA A 234 -3.30 -11.93 6.98
C ALA A 234 -2.48 -13.20 7.27
N ILE A 235 -1.17 -13.06 7.53
CA ILE A 235 -0.26 -14.16 7.88
C ILE A 235 -0.73 -14.86 9.16
N LEU A 236 -1.09 -14.11 10.21
CA LEU A 236 -1.59 -14.67 11.47
C LEU A 236 -2.86 -15.53 11.29
N TYR A 237 -3.70 -15.20 10.29
CA TYR A 237 -4.86 -16.02 9.95
C TYR A 237 -4.51 -17.19 9.02
N GLU A 238 -3.62 -16.98 8.05
CA GLU A 238 -3.30 -17.95 7.00
C GLU A 238 -2.45 -19.11 7.50
N GLU A 239 -1.37 -18.83 8.23
CA GLU A 239 -0.40 -19.83 8.69
C GLU A 239 -1.01 -20.98 9.51
N PRO A 240 -1.82 -20.74 10.58
CA PRO A 240 -2.38 -21.83 11.36
C PRO A 240 -3.36 -22.68 10.53
N PHE A 241 -4.05 -22.06 9.56
CA PHE A 241 -5.00 -22.77 8.72
C PHE A 241 -4.28 -23.65 7.69
N THR A 242 -3.29 -23.12 6.99
CA THR A 242 -2.47 -23.89 6.05
C THR A 242 -1.74 -25.02 6.78
N ALA A 243 -1.17 -24.77 7.96
CA ALA A 243 -0.54 -25.82 8.76
C ALA A 243 -1.50 -26.97 9.09
N GLU A 244 -2.76 -26.67 9.41
CA GLU A 244 -3.78 -27.68 9.69
C GLU A 244 -4.10 -28.53 8.45
N ILE A 245 -4.23 -27.92 7.27
CA ILE A 245 -4.48 -28.67 6.02
C ILE A 245 -3.34 -29.67 5.76
N TYR A 246 -2.08 -29.25 5.89
CA TYR A 246 -0.93 -30.13 5.69
C TYR A 246 -0.85 -31.23 6.76
N ARG A 247 -1.22 -30.94 8.02
CA ARG A 247 -1.28 -31.94 9.10
C ARG A 247 -2.34 -33.01 8.83
N GLN A 248 -3.52 -32.61 8.36
CA GLN A 248 -4.59 -33.53 7.99
C GLN A 248 -4.17 -34.44 6.84
N LYS A 249 -3.53 -33.90 5.81
CA LYS A 249 -2.95 -34.69 4.69
C LYS A 249 -1.96 -35.74 5.18
N ALA A 250 -1.02 -35.36 6.05
CA ALA A 250 -0.04 -36.29 6.61
C ALA A 250 -0.70 -37.42 7.42
N SER A 251 -1.72 -37.10 8.22
CA SER A 251 -2.47 -38.11 8.99
C SER A 251 -3.24 -39.10 8.11
N GLN A 252 -3.80 -38.64 6.99
CA GLN A 252 -4.51 -39.50 6.04
C GLN A 252 -3.55 -40.40 5.25
N ALA A 253 -2.37 -39.89 4.90
CA ALA A 253 -1.32 -40.69 4.26
C ALA A 253 -0.83 -41.81 5.19
N HIS A 254 -0.62 -41.51 6.48
CA HIS A 254 -0.20 -42.52 7.46
C HIS A 254 -1.26 -43.61 7.68
N LYS A 255 -2.56 -43.26 7.69
CA LYS A 255 -3.66 -44.25 7.79
C LYS A 255 -3.81 -45.16 6.56
N ARG A 256 -3.25 -44.77 5.42
CA ARG A 256 -3.34 -45.53 4.15
C ARG A 256 -2.11 -46.41 3.91
N SER A 257 -1.06 -46.25 4.71
CA SER A 257 0.14 -47.10 4.72
C SER A 257 -0.02 -48.26 5.68
#